data_AF-A0A928FA29-F1
#
_entry.id   AF-A0A928FA29-F1
#
_cell.length_a   1.000
_cell.length_b   1.000
_cell.length_c   1.000
_cell.angle_alpha   90.00
_cell.angle_beta   90.00
_cell.angle_gamma   90.00
#
_symmetry.space_group_name_H-M   'P 1'
#
loop_
_entity.id
_entity.type
_entity.pdbx_description
1 polymer ?
#
loop_
_entity_poly.entity_id
_entity_poly.type
_entity_poly.pdbx_seq_one_letter_code
_entity_poly.pdbx_strand_id
1 'polypeptide(L)'
;MDGKLIPSGGILDESGAIRLVQRPFGRTLHAPADGVLAEQHGFFFVLYAVGGLRLTLRLLRLDGASVAPDEVRLDPLVEVGAPLEAGQVLARVEYLALPAAELQLLTCIEGDGSFRACRVPPLLEGGRTAVLRLQA
;
A
#
# COMPACT_ATOMS: atom_id res chain seq x y z
N MET A 1 -6.38 -24.85 -21.08
CA MET A 1 -5.27 -23.90 -20.89
C MET A 1 -5.80 -22.53 -21.28
N ASP A 2 -5.93 -21.62 -20.32
CA ASP A 2 -6.17 -20.18 -20.55
C ASP A 2 -6.08 -19.48 -19.18
N GLY A 3 -4.86 -19.29 -18.70
CA GLY A 3 -4.62 -18.46 -17.52
C GLY A 3 -4.84 -17.00 -17.93
N LYS A 4 -6.05 -16.46 -17.69
CA LYS A 4 -6.31 -15.03 -17.87
C LYS A 4 -5.45 -14.26 -16.86
N LEU A 5 -4.50 -13.49 -17.38
CA LEU A 5 -3.72 -12.54 -16.60
C LEU A 5 -4.67 -11.49 -15.98
N ILE A 6 -4.74 -11.44 -14.66
CA ILE A 6 -5.39 -10.33 -13.96
C ILE A 6 -4.38 -9.17 -13.93
N PRO A 7 -4.76 -7.94 -14.34
CA PRO A 7 -3.85 -6.78 -14.41
C PRO A 7 -3.18 -6.34 -13.10
N SER A 8 -3.42 -7.05 -11.99
CA SER A 8 -2.83 -6.80 -10.66
C SER A 8 -1.54 -7.57 -10.38
N GLY A 9 -1.02 -8.37 -11.33
CA GLY A 9 0.20 -9.17 -11.11
C GLY A 9 0.01 -10.39 -10.20
N GLY A 10 -1.23 -10.84 -10.01
CA GLY A 10 -1.54 -12.11 -9.36
C GLY A 10 -1.75 -13.23 -10.39
N ILE A 11 -1.15 -14.41 -10.14
CA ILE A 11 -1.50 -15.65 -10.84
C ILE A 11 -2.54 -16.36 -9.98
N LEU A 12 -3.72 -16.63 -10.54
CA LEU A 12 -4.66 -17.56 -9.91
C LEU A 12 -4.12 -18.97 -10.09
N ASP A 13 -3.88 -19.68 -9.00
CA ASP A 13 -3.65 -21.13 -9.09
C ASP A 13 -4.98 -21.90 -9.13
N GLU A 14 -4.90 -23.21 -9.31
CA GLU A 14 -6.07 -24.08 -9.48
C GLU A 14 -6.97 -24.16 -8.24
N SER A 15 -6.56 -23.60 -7.10
CA SER A 15 -7.37 -23.50 -5.89
C SER A 15 -8.22 -22.21 -5.81
N GLY A 16 -8.05 -21.29 -6.77
CA GLY A 16 -8.65 -19.96 -6.71
C GLY A 16 -7.90 -18.99 -5.79
N ALA A 17 -6.75 -19.40 -5.25
CA ALA A 17 -5.87 -18.53 -4.49
C ALA A 17 -5.16 -17.55 -5.43
N ILE A 18 -5.25 -16.26 -5.11
CA ILE A 18 -4.45 -15.23 -5.79
C ILE A 18 -3.02 -15.35 -5.28
N ARG A 19 -2.15 -15.99 -6.06
CA ARG A 19 -0.71 -15.98 -5.81
C ARG A 19 -0.17 -14.64 -6.30
N LEU A 20 -0.13 -13.67 -5.40
CA LEU A 20 0.51 -12.37 -5.64
C LEU A 20 2.00 -12.60 -5.87
N VAL A 21 2.49 -12.38 -7.09
CA VAL A 21 3.94 -12.32 -7.34
C VAL A 21 4.40 -10.97 -6.79
N GLN A 22 4.73 -10.94 -5.51
CA GLN A 22 5.21 -9.71 -4.89
C GLN A 22 6.62 -9.43 -5.38
N ARG A 23 6.77 -8.30 -6.10
CA ARG A 23 8.08 -7.69 -6.31
C ARG A 23 8.56 -7.13 -4.97
N PRO A 24 9.87 -7.07 -4.70
CA PRO A 24 10.38 -6.55 -3.44
C PRO A 24 9.82 -5.16 -3.14
N PHE A 25 9.39 -4.92 -1.89
CA PHE A 25 8.88 -3.64 -1.45
C PHE A 25 9.94 -2.54 -1.67
N GLY A 26 9.53 -1.42 -2.26
CA GLY A 26 10.42 -0.28 -2.51
C GLY A 26 10.88 0.36 -1.20
N ARG A 27 12.00 1.11 -1.22
CA ARG A 27 12.47 1.89 -0.06
C ARG A 27 11.66 3.16 0.20
N THR A 28 10.56 3.34 -0.51
CA THR A 28 9.69 4.51 -0.44
C THR A 28 8.23 4.08 -0.47
N LEU A 29 7.44 4.70 0.39
CA LEU A 29 5.99 4.60 0.39
C LEU A 29 5.41 5.78 -0.40
N HIS A 30 4.48 5.51 -1.30
CA HIS A 30 3.87 6.54 -2.15
C HIS A 30 2.38 6.70 -1.89
N ALA A 31 1.87 7.91 -2.05
CA ALA A 31 0.45 8.22 -2.02
C ALA A 31 -0.26 7.52 -3.19
N PRO A 32 -1.33 6.75 -2.95
CA PRO A 32 -2.02 6.00 -4.00
C PRO A 32 -2.92 6.89 -4.85
N ALA A 33 -3.28 8.09 -4.38
CA ALA A 33 -4.21 9.00 -5.04
C ALA A 33 -3.95 10.44 -4.56
N ASP A 34 -4.50 11.41 -5.30
CA ASP A 34 -4.56 12.80 -4.87
C ASP A 34 -5.47 12.93 -3.64
N GLY A 35 -5.14 13.82 -2.71
CA GLY A 35 -5.93 13.98 -1.49
C GLY A 35 -5.27 14.81 -0.41
N VAL A 36 -5.58 14.47 0.85
CA VAL A 36 -4.96 15.05 2.04
C VAL A 36 -4.54 13.92 2.98
N LEU A 37 -3.32 13.98 3.52
CA LEU A 37 -2.91 13.06 4.58
C LEU A 37 -3.68 13.40 5.86
N ALA A 38 -4.56 12.52 6.30
CA ALA A 38 -5.46 12.78 7.42
C ALA A 38 -4.87 12.34 8.77
N GLU A 39 -4.23 11.17 8.79
CA GLU A 39 -3.66 10.58 10.01
C GLU A 39 -2.40 9.80 9.67
N GLN A 40 -1.48 9.75 10.62
CA GLN A 40 -0.30 8.89 10.54
C GLN A 40 0.01 8.32 11.92
N HIS A 41 0.09 6.98 12.00
CA HIS A 41 0.38 6.26 13.23
C HIS A 41 1.36 5.12 12.97
N GLY A 42 2.66 5.36 13.14
CA GLY A 42 3.69 4.35 12.88
C GLY A 42 3.66 3.87 11.42
N PHE A 43 3.27 2.61 11.22
CA PHE A 43 3.20 1.93 9.91
C PHE A 43 1.86 2.07 9.18
N PHE A 44 1.06 3.06 9.60
CA PHE A 44 -0.30 3.29 9.17
C PHE A 44 -0.49 4.74 8.71
N PHE A 45 -1.10 4.93 7.54
CA PHE A 45 -1.41 6.23 6.97
C PHE A 45 -2.87 6.25 6.53
N VAL A 46 -3.61 7.27 6.93
CA VAL A 46 -4.97 7.53 6.46
C VAL A 46 -4.93 8.76 5.59
N LEU A 47 -5.58 8.70 4.44
CA LEU A 47 -5.71 9.83 3.54
C LEU A 47 -7.12 9.92 2.99
N TYR A 48 -7.62 11.15 2.91
CA TYR A 48 -8.88 11.44 2.23
C TYR A 48 -8.57 11.76 0.78
N ALA A 49 -8.92 10.84 -0.11
CA ALA A 49 -8.75 11.03 -1.53
C ALA A 49 -9.75 12.07 -2.07
N VAL A 50 -9.34 12.78 -3.12
CA VAL A 50 -10.25 13.62 -3.91
C VAL A 50 -11.43 12.75 -4.37
N GLY A 51 -12.66 13.18 -4.07
CA GLY A 51 -13.88 12.37 -4.25
C GLY A 51 -14.47 11.80 -2.95
N GLY A 52 -13.91 12.15 -1.78
CA GLY A 52 -14.51 11.87 -0.46
C GLY A 52 -14.26 10.45 0.05
N LEU A 53 -13.39 9.68 -0.62
CA LEU A 53 -13.02 8.33 -0.19
C LEU A 53 -11.96 8.39 0.89
N ARG A 54 -12.18 7.69 2.01
CA ARG A 54 -11.15 7.45 3.01
C ARG A 54 -10.33 6.24 2.60
N LEU A 55 -9.04 6.43 2.40
CA LEU A 55 -8.09 5.37 2.08
C LEU A 55 -7.14 5.17 3.25
N THR A 56 -6.82 3.91 3.50
CA THR A 56 -5.90 3.50 4.55
C THR A 56 -4.78 2.68 3.93
N LEU A 57 -3.55 3.06 4.24
CA LEU A 57 -2.32 2.36 3.89
C LEU A 57 -1.72 1.74 5.14
N ARG A 58 -1.40 0.45 5.08
CA ARG A 58 -0.75 -0.25 6.17
C ARG A 58 0.40 -1.11 5.68
N LEU A 59 1.59 -0.90 6.23
CA LEU A 59 2.72 -1.81 6.03
C LEU A 59 2.57 -3.01 6.97
N LEU A 60 2.63 -4.21 6.41
CA LEU A 60 2.41 -5.48 7.10
C LEU A 60 3.49 -6.48 6.71
N ARG A 61 3.66 -7.50 7.52
CA ARG A 61 4.36 -8.73 7.14
C ARG A 61 3.51 -9.52 6.13
N LEU A 62 4.15 -10.39 5.34
CA LEU A 62 3.43 -11.25 4.37
C LEU A 62 2.40 -12.17 5.02
N ASP A 63 2.68 -12.64 6.23
CA ASP A 63 1.77 -13.46 7.04
C ASP A 63 0.58 -12.66 7.60
N GLY A 64 0.51 -11.34 7.35
CA GLY A 64 -0.53 -10.44 7.82
C GLY A 64 -0.27 -9.84 9.21
N ALA A 65 0.82 -10.21 9.89
CA ALA A 65 1.18 -9.63 11.17
C ALA A 65 1.65 -8.18 11.03
N SER A 66 1.58 -7.43 12.14
CA SER A 66 2.08 -6.06 12.19
C SER A 66 3.61 -6.06 12.15
N VAL A 67 4.18 -5.04 11.51
CA VAL A 67 5.62 -4.78 11.52
C VAL A 67 5.99 -4.06 12.81
N ALA A 68 7.10 -4.42 13.43
CA ALA A 68 7.62 -3.79 14.62
C ALA A 68 8.68 -2.70 14.32
N PRO A 69 8.84 -1.68 15.20
CA PRO A 69 9.82 -0.59 14.98
C PRO A 69 11.29 -1.02 14.92
N ASP A 70 11.63 -2.17 15.50
CA ASP A 70 12.96 -2.79 15.45
C ASP A 70 13.18 -3.63 14.19
N GLU A 71 12.11 -3.94 13.45
CA GLU A 71 12.16 -4.67 12.18
C GLU A 71 12.33 -3.71 10.99
N VAL A 72 11.63 -2.58 11.02
CA VAL A 72 11.59 -1.57 9.95
C VAL A 72 11.46 -0.18 10.57
N ARG A 73 12.16 0.82 10.03
CA ARG A 73 11.93 2.22 10.36
C ARG A 73 11.21 2.93 9.22
N LEU A 74 10.20 3.73 9.54
CA LEU A 74 9.57 4.65 8.61
C LEU A 74 9.94 6.09 8.96
N ASP A 75 10.55 6.78 8.01
CA ASP A 75 10.89 8.20 8.12
C ASP A 75 9.88 9.00 7.27
N PRO A 76 8.85 9.62 7.89
CA PRO A 76 7.85 10.39 7.15
C PRO A 76 8.44 11.62 6.49
N LEU A 77 7.98 11.90 5.28
CA LEU A 77 8.37 13.06 4.47
C LEU A 77 7.23 14.06 4.28
N VAL A 78 6.03 13.74 4.76
CA VAL A 78 4.83 14.55 4.61
C VAL A 78 4.15 14.68 5.97
N GLU A 79 3.70 15.88 6.31
CA GLU A 79 2.98 16.16 7.55
C GLU A 79 1.49 15.87 7.43
N VAL A 80 0.86 15.50 8.55
CA VAL A 80 -0.61 15.37 8.63
C VAL A 80 -1.26 16.72 8.32
N GLY A 81 -2.29 16.69 7.47
CA GLY A 81 -2.98 17.86 6.93
C GLY A 81 -2.42 18.35 5.60
N ALA A 82 -1.27 17.85 5.15
CA ALA A 82 -0.69 18.26 3.88
C ALA A 82 -1.48 17.70 2.67
N PRO A 83 -1.62 18.50 1.59
CA PRO A 83 -2.13 17.99 0.33
C PRO A 83 -1.18 16.95 -0.26
N LEU A 84 -1.76 15.97 -0.94
CA LEU A 84 -1.06 14.86 -1.57
C LEU A 84 -1.34 14.84 -3.07
N GLU A 85 -0.30 14.61 -3.86
CA GLU A 85 -0.41 14.19 -5.26
C GLU A 85 -0.23 12.67 -5.36
N ALA A 86 -0.96 12.05 -6.29
CA ALA A 86 -0.83 10.64 -6.59
C ALA A 86 0.61 10.30 -7.02
N GLY A 87 1.22 9.33 -6.33
CA GLY A 87 2.61 8.94 -6.52
C GLY A 87 3.62 9.76 -5.71
N GLN A 88 3.20 10.80 -4.99
CA GLN A 88 4.05 11.54 -4.06
C GLN A 88 4.62 10.61 -2.99
N VAL A 89 5.90 10.78 -2.65
CA VAL A 89 6.53 10.00 -1.57
C VAL A 89 6.01 10.46 -0.22
N LEU A 90 5.41 9.55 0.54
CA LEU A 90 4.91 9.77 1.90
C LEU A 90 5.99 9.54 2.96
N ALA A 91 6.78 8.48 2.81
CA ALA A 91 7.79 8.08 3.77
C ALA A 91 8.93 7.30 3.11
N ARG A 92 10.12 7.34 3.72
CA ARG A 92 11.22 6.40 3.41
C ARG A 92 11.12 5.18 4.33
N VAL A 93 11.48 4.02 3.78
CA VAL A 93 11.45 2.74 4.46
C VAL A 93 12.88 2.25 4.62
N GLU A 94 13.32 2.08 5.86
CA GLU A 94 14.60 1.48 6.20
C GLU A 94 14.38 0.09 6.80
N TYR A 95 15.02 -0.92 6.20
CA TYR A 95 14.96 -2.30 6.64
C TYR A 95 16.03 -2.55 7.70
N LEU A 96 15.62 -2.91 8.92
CA LEU A 96 16.54 -3.14 10.03
C LEU A 96 16.79 -4.64 10.21
N ALA A 97 15.75 -5.40 10.54
CA ALA A 97 15.82 -6.85 10.76
C ALA A 97 14.92 -7.65 9.82
N LEU A 98 13.94 -7.02 9.18
CA LEU A 98 12.98 -7.67 8.30
C LEU A 98 13.26 -7.30 6.83
N PRO A 99 13.53 -8.28 5.95
CA PRO A 99 13.86 -8.00 4.56
C PRO A 99 12.64 -7.52 3.77
N ALA A 100 12.89 -6.72 2.72
CA ALA A 100 11.86 -6.18 1.84
C ALA A 100 10.94 -7.24 1.20
N ALA A 101 11.43 -8.46 1.04
CA ALA A 101 10.67 -9.57 0.46
C ALA A 101 9.63 -10.17 1.43
N GLU A 102 9.70 -9.83 2.72
CA GLU A 102 8.76 -10.29 3.76
C GLU A 102 7.71 -9.23 4.12
N LEU A 103 7.66 -8.14 3.35
CA LEU A 103 6.78 -7.02 3.57
C LEU A 103 5.77 -6.85 2.45
N GLN A 104 4.59 -6.37 2.82
CA GLN A 104 3.54 -5.95 1.89
C GLN A 104 2.89 -4.67 2.34
N LEU A 105 2.42 -3.89 1.36
CA LEU A 105 1.56 -2.74 1.61
C LEU A 105 0.12 -3.11 1.30
N LEU A 106 -0.76 -2.92 2.27
CA LEU A 106 -2.19 -3.06 2.10
C LEU A 106 -2.82 -1.68 1.93
N THR A 107 -3.56 -1.47 0.86
CA THR A 107 -4.41 -0.29 0.66
C THR A 107 -5.86 -0.69 0.80
N CYS A 108 -6.58 -0.10 1.75
CA CYS A 108 -7.99 -0.34 1.95
C CYS A 108 -8.81 0.93 1.70
N ILE A 109 -9.97 0.78 1.07
CA ILE A 109 -11.00 1.80 0.98
C ILE A 109 -11.94 1.59 2.16
N GLU A 110 -12.09 2.61 2.98
CA GLU A 110 -12.99 2.60 4.13
C GLU A 110 -14.29 3.31 3.79
N GLY A 111 -15.42 2.66 4.11
CA GLY A 111 -16.76 3.24 4.07
C GLY A 111 -17.28 3.50 5.47
N ASP A 112 -18.59 3.35 5.68
CA ASP A 112 -19.33 3.60 6.94
C ASP A 112 -18.86 2.72 8.12
N GLY A 113 -17.64 2.92 8.61
CA GLY A 113 -17.02 2.12 9.68
C GLY A 113 -16.59 0.71 9.27
N SER A 114 -16.55 0.38 7.97
CA SER A 114 -16.10 -0.93 7.47
C SER A 114 -15.14 -0.82 6.27
N PHE A 115 -14.24 -1.79 6.16
CA PHE A 115 -13.36 -1.93 4.99
C PHE A 115 -14.18 -2.48 3.82
N ARG A 116 -14.41 -1.65 2.79
CA ARG A 116 -15.21 -2.04 1.63
C ARG A 116 -14.41 -2.83 0.60
N ALA A 117 -13.12 -2.51 0.47
CA ALA A 117 -12.20 -3.22 -0.42
C ALA A 117 -10.76 -3.02 0.06
N CYS A 118 -10.00 -4.11 0.18
CA CYS A 118 -8.57 -4.05 0.43
C CYS A 118 -7.82 -4.67 -0.76
N ARG A 119 -6.76 -4.00 -1.22
CA ARG A 119 -5.93 -4.43 -2.33
C ARG A 119 -4.47 -4.26 -1.94
N VAL A 120 -3.62 -5.20 -2.35
CA VAL A 120 -2.18 -4.99 -2.40
C VAL A 120 -1.91 -4.28 -3.73
N PRO A 121 -1.56 -2.99 -3.75
CA PRO A 121 -1.29 -2.29 -5.01
C PRO A 121 -0.10 -2.98 -5.69
N PRO A 122 -0.14 -3.22 -7.01
CA PRO A 122 1.01 -3.79 -7.70
C PRO A 122 2.20 -2.85 -7.52
N LEU A 123 3.30 -3.38 -6.99
CA LEU A 123 4.57 -2.66 -6.93
C LEU A 123 5.12 -2.57 -8.35
N LEU A 124 5.14 -1.36 -8.90
CA LEU A 124 5.73 -1.06 -10.19
C LEU A 124 7.25 -1.14 -10.08
N GLU A 125 7.89 -1.41 -11.22
CA GLU A 125 9.34 -1.47 -11.34
C GLU A 125 10.02 -0.18 -10.81
N GLY A 126 11.05 -0.38 -9.98
CA GLY A 126 11.75 0.69 -9.26
C GLY A 126 11.15 1.06 -7.89
N GLY A 127 10.23 0.26 -7.35
CA GLY A 127 9.64 0.50 -6.02
C GLY A 127 8.49 1.51 -6.02
N ARG A 128 7.95 1.87 -7.19
CA ARG A 128 6.83 2.80 -7.32
C ARG A 128 5.53 2.06 -6.98
N THR A 129 4.67 2.62 -6.15
CA THR A 129 3.34 2.04 -5.89
C THR A 129 2.42 2.35 -7.06
N ALA A 130 1.64 1.36 -7.53
CA ALA A 130 0.60 1.63 -8.52
C ALA A 130 -0.42 2.63 -7.97
N VAL A 131 -0.54 3.76 -8.66
CA VAL A 131 -1.52 4.80 -8.39
C VAL A 131 -2.91 4.27 -8.69
N LEU A 132 -3.83 4.39 -7.72
CA LEU A 132 -5.25 4.15 -7.93
C LEU A 132 -5.81 5.32 -8.74
N ARG A 133 -6.09 5.09 -10.01
CA ARG A 133 -6.98 6.00 -10.76
C ARG A 133 -8.41 5.76 -10.30
N LEU A 134 -8.85 6.55 -9.33
CA LEU A 134 -10.24 6.57 -8.91
C LEU A 134 -11.02 7.34 -9.97
N GLN A 135 -11.78 6.63 -10.81
CA GLN A 135 -12.81 7.28 -11.62
C GLN A 135 -14.00 7.57 -10.70
N ALA A 136 -14.48 8.81 -10.71
CA ALA A 136 -15.70 9.21 -10.01
C ALA A 136 -16.92 8.48 -10.59
#